data_AF-A0A396GP45-F1
#
_entry.id   AF-A0A396GP45-F1
#
_cell.length_a   1.000
_cell.length_b   1.000
_cell.length_c   1.000
_cell.angle_alpha   90.00
_cell.angle_beta   90.00
_cell.angle_gamma   90.00
#
_symmetry.space_group_name_H-M   'P 1'
#
loop_
_entity.id
_entity.type
_entity.pdbx_description
1 polymer ?
#
loop_
_entity_poly.entity_id
_entity_poly.type
_entity_poly.pdbx_seq_one_letter_code
_entity_poly.pdbx_strand_id
1 'polypeptide(L)'
;MESEAKHVIKQKKNIDVLDILGETLTIYFKNINFIIFTLLTSLPFFFLMVYFETLFQQTLVQTPKIILPLPFHERNQLRFYSVIDIYNGPSFSKDYLPLLIQLGFIYTIPLHFLEFCSKVLTMDLASKLIINSEENPKMSLKHMFQNSIDVSTMKGTFITSLYTLALSNCLLIAFPWTVSNCFIFTRWCYIIFGSICFIAVGKLLMIYLECSAIWNMSIVVSVLEGIYGTGALKGSYYFSSGNHKRGLVMMLVFFVFGGVLRLMCIYFECYKGGSGIFIQIGILT
;
A
#
# COMPACT_ATOMS: atom_id res chain seq x y z
N MET A 1 -33.64 -11.48 25.23
CA MET A 1 -33.53 -11.64 23.76
C MET A 1 -33.23 -10.33 23.02
N GLU A 2 -34.08 -9.29 22.99
CA GLU A 2 -33.75 -8.04 22.26
C GLU A 2 -32.65 -7.20 22.94
N SER A 3 -32.54 -7.28 24.28
CA SER A 3 -31.47 -6.63 25.06
C SER A 3 -30.11 -7.32 24.92
N GLU A 4 -30.08 -8.64 24.81
CA GLU A 4 -28.85 -9.44 24.61
C GLU A 4 -28.31 -9.29 23.19
N ALA A 5 -29.19 -9.26 22.17
CA ALA A 5 -28.79 -8.96 20.80
C ALA A 5 -28.21 -7.55 20.68
N LYS A 6 -28.81 -6.55 21.34
CA LYS A 6 -28.26 -5.18 21.41
C LYS A 6 -26.93 -5.14 22.17
N HIS A 7 -26.73 -5.97 23.20
CA HIS A 7 -25.48 -6.03 23.97
C HIS A 7 -24.35 -6.70 23.19
N VAL A 8 -24.62 -7.80 22.47
CA VAL A 8 -23.65 -8.49 21.60
C VAL A 8 -23.26 -7.63 20.40
N ILE A 9 -24.23 -6.93 19.78
CA ILE A 9 -23.95 -5.98 18.67
C ILE A 9 -23.15 -4.77 19.17
N LYS A 10 -23.41 -4.30 20.41
CA LYS A 10 -22.69 -3.18 21.01
C LYS A 10 -21.28 -3.57 21.49
N GLN A 11 -21.08 -4.80 21.98
CA GLN A 11 -19.76 -5.36 22.28
C GLN A 11 -18.92 -5.57 21.01
N LYS A 12 -19.51 -6.08 19.92
CA LYS A 12 -18.80 -6.28 18.64
C LYS A 12 -18.43 -4.96 17.93
N LYS A 13 -19.13 -3.86 18.27
CA LYS A 13 -18.84 -2.49 17.78
C LYS A 13 -17.66 -1.80 18.46
N ASN A 14 -17.24 -2.26 19.65
CA ASN A 14 -16.19 -1.66 20.48
C ASN A 14 -14.91 -2.50 20.55
N ILE A 15 -14.71 -3.42 19.61
CA ILE A 15 -13.43 -4.13 19.50
C ILE A 15 -12.39 -3.08 19.06
N ASP A 16 -11.31 -2.92 19.81
CA ASP A 16 -10.27 -1.95 19.46
C ASP A 16 -9.54 -2.42 18.17
N VAL A 17 -8.78 -1.54 17.53
CA VAL A 17 -7.88 -1.88 16.41
C VAL A 17 -6.87 -2.94 16.86
N LEU A 18 -6.34 -2.80 18.08
CA LEU A 18 -5.39 -3.73 18.67
C LEU A 18 -6.02 -5.11 18.91
N ASP A 19 -7.28 -5.16 19.32
CA ASP A 19 -7.98 -6.43 19.51
C ASP A 19 -8.17 -7.18 18.17
N ILE A 20 -8.46 -6.48 17.06
CA ILE A 20 -8.50 -7.13 15.71
C ILE A 20 -7.14 -7.72 15.39
N LEU A 21 -6.09 -6.93 15.59
CA LEU A 21 -4.73 -7.32 15.24
C LEU A 21 -4.31 -8.53 16.08
N GLY A 22 -4.63 -8.54 17.37
CA GLY A 22 -4.41 -9.65 18.28
C GLY A 22 -5.15 -10.92 17.85
N GLU A 23 -6.43 -10.80 17.49
CA GLU A 23 -7.22 -11.94 17.00
C GLU A 23 -6.66 -12.48 15.66
N THR A 24 -6.27 -11.57 14.77
CA THR A 24 -5.68 -11.91 13.46
C THR A 24 -4.35 -12.65 13.63
N LEU A 25 -3.48 -12.18 14.52
CA LEU A 25 -2.22 -12.84 14.85
C LEU A 25 -2.46 -14.20 15.49
N THR A 26 -3.46 -14.31 16.36
CA THR A 26 -3.83 -15.58 16.99
C THR A 26 -4.26 -16.61 15.94
N ILE A 27 -5.07 -16.21 14.95
CA ILE A 27 -5.46 -17.06 13.83
C ILE A 27 -4.24 -17.42 12.96
N TYR A 28 -3.39 -16.44 12.66
CA TYR A 28 -2.20 -16.63 11.82
C TYR A 28 -1.23 -17.65 12.43
N PHE A 29 -0.94 -17.52 13.74
CA PHE A 29 -0.02 -18.42 14.45
C PHE A 29 -0.65 -19.75 14.88
N LYS A 30 -1.97 -19.92 14.72
CA LYS A 30 -2.67 -21.17 15.06
C LYS A 30 -2.20 -22.36 14.21
N ASN A 31 -1.72 -22.12 12.98
CA ASN A 31 -1.34 -23.18 12.04
C ASN A 31 -0.01 -22.88 11.33
N ILE A 32 1.04 -23.63 11.67
CA ILE A 32 2.38 -23.49 11.04
C ILE A 32 2.33 -23.73 9.53
N ASN A 33 1.48 -24.65 9.04
CA ASN A 33 1.35 -24.87 7.59
C ASN A 33 0.78 -23.63 6.88
N PHE A 34 -0.08 -22.86 7.55
CA PHE A 34 -0.61 -21.61 7.02
C PHE A 34 0.50 -20.57 6.92
N ILE A 35 1.36 -20.45 7.94
CA ILE A 35 2.54 -19.57 7.91
C ILE A 35 3.44 -19.93 6.72
N ILE A 36 3.80 -21.21 6.57
CA ILE A 36 4.66 -21.67 5.48
C ILE A 36 3.99 -21.41 4.12
N PHE A 37 2.68 -21.64 4.02
CA PHE A 37 1.93 -21.36 2.80
C PHE A 37 1.99 -19.87 2.45
N THR A 38 1.67 -18.97 3.39
CA THR A 38 1.69 -17.53 3.17
C THR A 38 3.07 -17.07 2.73
N LEU A 39 4.14 -17.52 3.42
CA LEU A 39 5.53 -17.23 3.06
C LEU A 39 5.87 -17.68 1.64
N LEU A 40 5.46 -18.88 1.24
CA LEU A 40 5.76 -19.40 -0.08
C LEU A 40 5.00 -18.65 -1.19
N THR A 41 3.76 -18.26 -0.92
CA THR A 41 2.95 -17.48 -1.88
C THR A 41 3.36 -16.01 -1.97
N SER A 42 3.88 -15.41 -0.90
CA SER A 42 4.35 -14.02 -0.89
C SER A 42 5.79 -13.87 -1.36
N LEU A 43 6.57 -14.96 -1.44
CA LEU A 43 7.98 -14.96 -1.84
C LEU A 43 8.26 -14.22 -3.17
N PRO A 44 7.51 -14.44 -4.26
CA PRO A 44 7.76 -13.74 -5.52
C PRO A 44 7.50 -12.24 -5.39
N PHE A 45 6.44 -11.86 -4.67
CA PHE A 45 6.11 -10.47 -4.38
C PHE A 45 7.22 -9.81 -3.55
N PHE A 46 7.67 -10.48 -2.50
CA PHE A 46 8.73 -10.02 -1.61
C PHE A 46 10.02 -9.67 -2.37
N PHE A 47 10.53 -10.58 -3.20
CA PHE A 47 11.77 -10.31 -3.95
C PHE A 47 11.62 -9.18 -4.96
N LEU A 48 10.48 -9.11 -5.65
CA LEU A 48 10.22 -8.00 -6.57
C LEU A 48 10.09 -6.67 -5.82
N MET A 49 9.50 -6.68 -4.62
CA MET A 49 9.36 -5.49 -3.78
C MET A 49 10.70 -5.01 -3.25
N VAL A 50 11.62 -5.91 -2.85
CA VAL A 50 13.01 -5.55 -2.48
C VAL A 50 13.73 -4.89 -3.65
N TYR A 51 13.62 -5.47 -4.85
CA TYR A 51 14.20 -4.90 -6.05
C TYR A 51 13.62 -3.51 -6.36
N PHE A 52 12.29 -3.38 -6.32
CA PHE A 52 11.59 -2.12 -6.54
C PHE A 52 11.99 -1.04 -5.53
N GLU A 53 11.99 -1.33 -4.23
CA GLU A 53 12.36 -0.37 -3.19
C GLU A 53 13.82 0.08 -3.32
N THR A 54 14.73 -0.83 -3.72
CA THR A 54 16.14 -0.48 -3.95
C THR A 54 16.26 0.57 -5.04
N LEU A 55 15.60 0.35 -6.19
CA LEU A 55 15.58 1.31 -7.28
C LEU A 55 14.84 2.59 -6.89
N PHE A 56 13.73 2.50 -6.15
CA PHE A 56 12.95 3.65 -5.71
C PHE A 56 13.70 4.56 -4.76
N GLN A 57 14.33 4.02 -3.73
CA GLN A 57 15.12 4.80 -2.78
C GLN A 57 16.35 5.42 -3.44
N GLN A 58 17.04 4.68 -4.31
CA GLN A 58 18.13 5.23 -5.12
C GLN A 58 17.66 6.41 -5.97
N THR A 59 16.52 6.24 -6.66
CA THR A 59 15.92 7.29 -7.48
C THR A 59 15.62 8.51 -6.62
N LEU A 60 14.89 8.35 -5.50
CA LEU A 60 14.52 9.44 -4.59
C LEU A 60 15.73 10.26 -4.10
N VAL A 61 16.85 9.61 -3.79
CA VAL A 61 18.08 10.30 -3.34
C VAL A 61 18.80 11.01 -4.49
N GLN A 62 18.70 10.48 -5.71
CA GLN A 62 19.31 11.08 -6.90
C GLN A 62 18.47 12.21 -7.49
N THR A 63 17.14 12.15 -7.35
CA THR A 63 16.19 13.11 -7.93
C THR A 63 16.54 14.57 -7.63
N PRO A 64 16.86 15.00 -6.39
CA PRO A 64 17.22 16.39 -6.12
C PRO A 64 18.45 16.85 -6.90
N LYS A 65 19.46 15.97 -7.07
CA LYS A 65 20.70 16.29 -7.80
C LYS A 65 20.45 16.51 -9.29
N ILE A 66 19.44 15.85 -9.83
CA ILE A 66 19.08 15.92 -11.26
C ILE A 66 18.08 17.03 -11.53
N ILE A 67 17.13 17.29 -10.62
CA ILE A 67 16.06 18.28 -10.80
C ILE A 67 16.52 19.71 -10.51
N LEU A 68 17.35 19.92 -9.48
CA LEU A 68 17.82 21.25 -9.08
C LEU A 68 18.53 22.05 -10.20
N PRO A 69 19.31 21.43 -11.11
CA PRO A 69 19.93 22.12 -12.25
C PRO A 69 19.01 22.33 -13.47
N LEU A 70 17.76 21.84 -13.51
CA LEU A 70 16.87 22.10 -14.66
C LEU A 70 16.48 23.58 -14.77
N PRO A 71 16.30 24.11 -15.99
CA PRO A 71 15.99 25.52 -16.26
C PRO A 71 14.65 26.00 -15.69
N PHE A 72 13.81 25.10 -15.16
CA PHE A 72 12.58 25.45 -14.43
C PHE A 72 12.84 26.13 -13.07
N HIS A 73 14.09 26.09 -12.57
CA HIS A 73 14.50 26.63 -11.27
C HIS A 73 15.43 27.87 -11.39
N GLU A 74 15.15 28.77 -12.34
CA GLU A 74 15.71 30.13 -12.29
C GLU A 74 15.00 30.95 -11.20
N ARG A 75 15.64 31.70 -10.28
CA ARG A 75 17.00 32.23 -10.18
C ARG A 75 17.07 32.91 -8.79
N ASN A 76 17.99 32.53 -7.89
CA ASN A 76 18.70 33.49 -7.00
C ASN A 76 19.74 33.00 -5.98
N GLN A 77 20.04 31.71 -5.75
CA GLN A 77 20.99 31.39 -4.65
C GLN A 77 22.38 30.84 -5.01
N LEU A 78 22.65 30.29 -6.19
CA LEU A 78 23.97 29.69 -6.44
C LEU A 78 24.53 30.04 -7.83
N ARG A 79 24.77 31.32 -8.09
CA ARG A 79 25.39 31.77 -9.36
C ARG A 79 26.88 31.47 -9.50
N PHE A 80 27.51 30.76 -8.55
CA PHE A 80 28.96 30.54 -8.52
C PHE A 80 29.42 29.08 -8.57
N TYR A 81 28.53 28.09 -8.42
CA TYR A 81 28.90 26.66 -8.48
C TYR A 81 28.45 25.96 -9.78
N SER A 82 27.67 26.63 -10.62
CA SER A 82 26.77 25.96 -11.56
C SER A 82 27.22 25.93 -13.02
N VAL A 83 28.50 26.10 -13.37
CA VAL A 83 28.93 26.00 -14.78
C VAL A 83 29.76 24.74 -15.06
N ILE A 84 30.46 24.21 -14.05
CA ILE A 84 31.35 23.05 -14.22
C ILE A 84 30.60 21.71 -14.00
N ASP A 85 29.61 21.66 -13.11
CA ASP A 85 28.86 20.43 -12.82
C ASP A 85 27.74 20.11 -13.83
N ILE A 86 27.31 21.08 -14.65
CA ILE A 86 26.22 20.87 -15.63
C ILE A 86 26.67 19.95 -16.79
N TYR A 87 27.97 19.91 -17.11
CA TYR A 87 28.46 19.13 -18.26
C TYR A 87 28.77 17.66 -17.92
N ASN A 88 28.97 17.33 -16.63
CA ASN A 88 29.36 16.00 -16.16
C ASN A 88 28.28 15.29 -15.30
N GLY A 89 27.15 15.94 -15.05
CA GLY A 89 26.04 15.36 -14.29
C GLY A 89 25.13 14.44 -15.12
N PRO A 90 24.41 13.49 -14.49
CA PRO A 90 23.47 12.61 -15.18
C PRO A 90 22.36 13.41 -15.88
N SER A 91 22.10 13.06 -17.14
CA SER A 91 21.10 13.69 -17.98
C SER A 91 19.71 13.22 -17.61
N PHE A 92 18.77 14.16 -17.41
CA PHE A 92 17.38 13.84 -17.15
C PHE A 92 16.77 12.90 -18.22
N SER A 93 17.04 13.18 -19.51
CA SER A 93 16.44 12.40 -20.59
C SER A 93 17.11 11.05 -20.82
N LYS A 94 18.43 10.95 -20.63
CA LYS A 94 19.18 9.72 -20.95
C LYS A 94 19.28 8.78 -19.76
N ASP A 95 19.36 9.31 -18.54
CA ASP A 95 19.66 8.52 -17.35
C ASP A 95 18.44 8.40 -16.43
N TYR A 96 17.70 9.50 -16.21
CA TYR A 96 16.62 9.53 -15.21
C TYR A 96 15.25 9.08 -15.73
N LEU A 97 14.85 9.55 -16.91
CA LEU A 97 13.53 9.26 -17.49
C LEU A 97 13.33 7.76 -17.78
N PRO A 98 14.31 7.01 -18.32
CA PRO A 98 14.19 5.56 -18.47
C PRO A 98 14.01 4.84 -17.13
N LEU A 99 14.74 5.27 -16.08
CA LEU A 99 14.62 4.72 -14.73
C LEU A 99 13.21 4.96 -14.16
N LEU A 100 12.65 6.16 -14.35
CA LEU A 100 11.29 6.50 -13.92
C LEU A 100 10.23 5.66 -14.65
N ILE A 101 10.38 5.47 -15.97
CA ILE A 101 9.51 4.60 -16.78
C ILE A 101 9.60 3.16 -16.29
N GLN A 102 10.82 2.66 -16.04
CA GLN A 102 11.05 1.33 -15.52
C GLN A 102 10.38 1.13 -14.15
N LEU A 103 10.54 2.09 -13.24
CA LEU A 103 9.88 2.07 -11.94
C LEU A 103 8.36 2.04 -12.07
N GLY A 104 7.80 2.93 -12.90
CA GLY A 104 6.37 2.99 -13.15
C GLY A 104 5.83 1.67 -13.70
N PHE A 105 6.56 1.04 -14.63
CA PHE A 105 6.20 -0.25 -15.20
C PHE A 105 6.22 -1.37 -14.16
N ILE A 106 7.30 -1.48 -13.37
CA ILE A 106 7.45 -2.49 -12.30
C ILE A 106 6.34 -2.34 -11.26
N TYR A 107 6.08 -1.12 -10.82
CA TYR A 107 5.04 -0.83 -9.84
C TYR A 107 3.65 -1.21 -10.37
N THR A 108 3.31 -0.78 -11.57
CA THR A 108 1.93 -0.88 -12.09
C THR A 108 1.55 -2.30 -12.46
N ILE A 109 2.47 -3.10 -13.01
CA ILE A 109 2.15 -4.41 -13.60
C ILE A 109 2.60 -5.56 -12.69
N PRO A 110 3.88 -5.94 -12.62
CA PRO A 110 4.28 -7.17 -11.93
C PRO A 110 4.11 -7.06 -10.42
N LEU A 111 4.34 -5.89 -9.82
CA LEU A 111 4.23 -5.73 -8.36
C LEU A 111 2.78 -5.88 -7.89
N HIS A 112 1.85 -5.12 -8.47
CA HIS A 112 0.43 -5.23 -8.11
C HIS A 112 -0.18 -6.58 -8.46
N PHE A 113 0.26 -7.22 -9.56
CA PHE A 113 -0.20 -8.56 -9.90
C PHE A 113 0.24 -9.60 -8.86
N LEU A 114 1.50 -9.57 -8.43
CA LEU A 114 2.00 -10.50 -7.42
C LEU A 114 1.40 -10.22 -6.03
N GLU A 115 1.24 -8.95 -5.67
CA GLU A 115 0.55 -8.52 -4.45
C GLU A 115 -0.88 -9.07 -4.41
N PHE A 116 -1.60 -8.92 -5.52
CA PHE A 116 -2.95 -9.45 -5.70
C PHE A 116 -2.98 -10.97 -5.49
N CYS A 117 -2.13 -11.72 -6.18
CA CYS A 117 -2.06 -13.18 -6.07
C CYS A 117 -1.82 -13.63 -4.62
N SER A 118 -0.84 -13.03 -3.94
CA SER A 118 -0.50 -13.35 -2.54
C SER A 118 -1.66 -13.04 -1.59
N LYS A 119 -2.29 -11.86 -1.72
CA LYS A 119 -3.40 -11.45 -0.86
C LYS A 119 -4.61 -12.36 -1.03
N VAL A 120 -5.00 -12.63 -2.27
CA VAL A 120 -6.19 -13.44 -2.57
C VAL A 120 -6.05 -14.87 -2.06
N LEU A 121 -4.89 -15.50 -2.29
CA LEU A 121 -4.61 -16.85 -1.79
C LEU A 121 -4.60 -16.91 -0.26
N THR A 122 -4.01 -15.90 0.39
CA THR A 122 -3.97 -15.83 1.85
C THR A 122 -5.37 -15.61 2.44
N MET A 123 -6.18 -14.73 1.85
CA MET A 123 -7.55 -14.45 2.30
C MET A 123 -8.48 -15.67 2.14
N ASP A 124 -8.41 -16.35 0.99
CA ASP A 124 -9.21 -17.55 0.72
C ASP A 124 -8.88 -18.69 1.69
N LEU A 125 -7.60 -18.91 1.99
CA LEU A 125 -7.22 -19.94 2.96
C LEU A 125 -7.49 -19.54 4.40
N ALA A 126 -7.29 -18.26 4.77
CA ALA A 126 -7.63 -17.77 6.09
C ALA A 126 -9.12 -17.99 6.39
N SER A 127 -10.01 -17.72 5.41
CA SER A 127 -11.45 -17.92 5.57
C SER A 127 -11.81 -19.40 5.77
N LYS A 128 -11.24 -20.29 4.95
CA LYS A 128 -11.41 -21.75 5.07
C LYS A 128 -10.88 -22.27 6.41
N LEU A 129 -9.77 -21.74 6.90
CA LEU A 129 -9.21 -22.13 8.20
C LEU A 129 -10.10 -21.71 9.37
N ILE A 130 -10.73 -20.54 9.30
CA ILE A 130 -11.66 -20.06 10.33
C ILE A 130 -12.91 -20.97 10.34
N ILE A 131 -13.50 -21.23 9.18
CA ILE A 131 -14.71 -22.07 9.04
C ILE A 131 -14.44 -23.51 9.51
N ASN A 132 -13.34 -24.11 9.06
CA ASN A 132 -13.01 -25.51 9.36
C ASN A 132 -12.35 -25.70 10.74
N SER A 133 -12.19 -24.63 11.53
CA SER A 133 -11.49 -24.71 12.82
C SER A 133 -12.22 -25.54 13.87
N GLU A 134 -13.52 -25.79 13.68
CA GLU A 134 -14.34 -26.65 14.55
C GLU A 134 -14.27 -28.14 14.15
N GLU A 135 -14.06 -28.46 12.86
CA GLU A 135 -14.13 -29.85 12.35
C GLU A 135 -12.76 -30.51 12.15
N ASN A 136 -11.72 -29.77 11.76
CA ASN A 136 -10.37 -30.32 11.58
C ASN A 136 -9.26 -29.24 11.67
N PRO A 137 -8.55 -29.10 12.80
CA PRO A 137 -7.63 -27.98 13.05
C PRO A 137 -6.33 -28.04 12.23
N LYS A 138 -6.07 -29.10 11.45
CA LYS A 138 -4.81 -29.33 10.74
C LYS A 138 -5.02 -29.59 9.25
N MET A 139 -5.35 -28.55 8.50
CA MET A 139 -5.25 -28.59 7.05
C MET A 139 -3.78 -28.80 6.64
N SER A 140 -3.51 -29.82 5.82
CA SER A 140 -2.15 -30.10 5.35
C SER A 140 -1.73 -29.10 4.28
N LEU A 141 -0.42 -28.83 4.19
CA LEU A 141 0.15 -27.88 3.23
C LEU A 141 -0.18 -28.27 1.77
N LYS A 142 -0.12 -29.57 1.46
CA LYS A 142 -0.55 -30.11 0.15
C LYS A 142 -2.02 -29.80 -0.13
N HIS A 143 -2.90 -29.99 0.85
CA HIS A 143 -4.31 -29.70 0.72
C HIS A 143 -4.60 -28.20 0.54
N MET A 144 -3.79 -27.32 1.16
CA MET A 144 -3.90 -25.86 0.96
C MET A 144 -3.59 -25.45 -0.49
N PHE A 145 -2.56 -26.03 -1.13
CA PHE A 145 -2.28 -25.77 -2.54
C PHE A 145 -3.29 -26.41 -3.49
N GLN A 146 -3.82 -27.58 -3.15
CA GLN A 146 -4.79 -28.27 -4.01
C GLN A 146 -6.18 -27.62 -3.97
N ASN A 147 -6.60 -27.14 -2.80
CA ASN A 147 -7.89 -26.46 -2.61
C ASN A 147 -7.72 -24.94 -2.56
N SER A 148 -6.65 -24.40 -3.16
CA SER A 148 -6.50 -22.96 -3.34
C SER A 148 -7.60 -22.41 -4.25
N ILE A 149 -7.91 -21.13 -4.10
CA ILE A 149 -8.99 -20.41 -4.78
C ILE A 149 -9.28 -20.85 -6.23
N ASP A 150 -10.57 -20.95 -6.57
CA ASP A 150 -11.01 -21.26 -7.92
C ASP A 150 -10.61 -20.19 -8.93
N VAL A 151 -10.28 -20.61 -10.15
CA VAL A 151 -9.86 -19.72 -11.25
C VAL A 151 -10.94 -18.69 -11.60
N SER A 152 -12.22 -19.04 -11.48
CA SER A 152 -13.35 -18.12 -11.69
C SER A 152 -13.36 -17.00 -10.65
N THR A 153 -13.20 -17.34 -9.37
CA THR A 153 -13.12 -16.39 -8.27
C THR A 153 -11.87 -15.52 -8.37
N MET A 154 -10.74 -16.09 -8.78
CA MET A 154 -9.52 -15.34 -9.04
C MET A 154 -9.71 -14.33 -10.17
N LYS A 155 -10.34 -14.71 -11.29
CA LYS A 155 -10.66 -13.79 -12.39
C LYS A 155 -11.62 -12.68 -11.97
N GLY A 156 -12.67 -13.01 -11.23
CA GLY A 156 -13.62 -12.02 -10.73
C GLY A 156 -12.97 -11.03 -9.76
N THR A 157 -12.18 -11.53 -8.81
CA THR A 157 -11.46 -10.70 -7.85
C THR A 157 -10.41 -9.83 -8.54
N PHE A 158 -9.79 -10.33 -9.62
CA PHE A 158 -8.85 -9.55 -10.44
C PHE A 158 -9.52 -8.34 -11.10
N ILE A 159 -10.77 -8.48 -11.54
CA ILE A 159 -11.54 -7.34 -12.06
C ILE A 159 -11.74 -6.30 -10.95
N THR A 160 -12.12 -6.72 -9.74
CA THR A 160 -12.23 -5.82 -8.59
C THR A 160 -10.89 -5.13 -8.29
N SER A 161 -9.78 -5.87 -8.30
CA SER A 161 -8.47 -5.29 -8.05
C SER A 161 -8.08 -4.24 -9.10
N LEU A 162 -8.41 -4.44 -10.37
CA LEU A 162 -8.19 -3.42 -11.41
C LEU A 162 -8.98 -2.13 -11.14
N TYR A 163 -10.25 -2.23 -10.71
CA TYR A 163 -11.02 -1.05 -10.31
C TYR A 163 -10.38 -0.34 -9.11
N THR A 164 -10.00 -1.08 -8.07
CA THR A 164 -9.36 -0.49 -6.89
C THR A 164 -8.03 0.16 -7.23
N LEU A 165 -7.24 -0.45 -8.11
CA LEU A 165 -5.95 0.07 -8.55
C LEU A 165 -6.12 1.36 -9.35
N ALA A 166 -7.10 1.40 -10.27
CA ALA A 166 -7.41 2.61 -11.02
C ALA A 166 -7.84 3.76 -10.10
N LEU A 167 -8.74 3.51 -9.14
CA LEU A 167 -9.18 4.51 -8.18
C LEU A 167 -8.05 5.00 -7.27
N SER A 168 -7.20 4.08 -6.80
CA SER A 168 -6.01 4.39 -5.98
C SER A 168 -5.03 5.28 -6.74
N ASN A 169 -4.68 4.93 -7.98
CA ASN A 169 -3.76 5.71 -8.79
C ASN A 169 -4.32 7.11 -9.11
N CYS A 170 -5.63 7.24 -9.37
CA CYS A 170 -6.26 8.54 -9.55
C CYS A 170 -6.09 9.47 -8.33
N LEU A 171 -6.30 8.94 -7.10
CA LEU A 171 -6.06 9.73 -5.89
C LEU A 171 -4.57 9.98 -5.62
N LEU A 172 -3.69 9.03 -5.93
CA LEU A 172 -2.24 9.21 -5.78
C LEU A 172 -1.70 10.32 -6.68
N ILE A 173 -2.17 10.43 -7.93
CA ILE A 173 -1.79 11.50 -8.86
C ILE A 173 -2.21 12.89 -8.33
N ALA A 174 -3.29 12.96 -7.56
CA ALA A 174 -3.73 14.22 -6.96
C ALA A 174 -2.71 14.78 -5.96
N PHE A 175 -1.88 13.95 -5.30
CA PHE A 175 -0.87 14.44 -4.35
C PHE A 175 0.23 15.28 -5.01
N PRO A 176 1.00 14.78 -6.01
CA PRO A 176 1.96 15.62 -6.73
C PRO A 176 1.31 16.85 -7.36
N TRP A 177 0.09 16.72 -7.89
CA TRP A 177 -0.65 17.85 -8.43
C TRP A 177 -0.91 18.93 -7.37
N THR A 178 -1.46 18.56 -6.22
CA THR A 178 -1.71 19.49 -5.10
C THR A 178 -0.42 20.11 -4.60
N VAL A 179 0.64 19.31 -4.40
CA VAL A 179 1.95 19.81 -3.94
C VAL A 179 2.58 20.77 -4.95
N SER A 180 2.49 20.48 -6.25
CA SER A 180 3.06 21.33 -7.30
C SER A 180 2.35 22.67 -7.41
N ASN A 181 1.01 22.67 -7.42
CA ASN A 181 0.23 23.90 -7.34
C ASN A 181 0.57 24.67 -6.06
N CYS A 182 0.68 23.94 -4.95
CA CYS A 182 1.00 24.53 -3.67
C CYS A 182 2.33 25.29 -3.69
N PHE A 183 3.37 24.65 -4.23
CA PHE A 183 4.69 25.23 -4.37
C PHE A 183 4.68 26.54 -5.18
N ILE A 184 3.95 26.57 -6.30
CA ILE A 184 3.84 27.75 -7.18
C ILE A 184 3.24 28.96 -6.42
N PHE A 185 2.19 28.72 -5.63
CA PHE A 185 1.49 29.78 -4.91
C PHE A 185 2.20 30.19 -3.60
N THR A 186 2.93 29.30 -2.91
CA THR A 186 3.76 29.67 -1.73
C THR A 186 4.79 30.74 -2.05
N ARG A 187 5.16 30.90 -3.32
CA ARG A 187 6.14 31.90 -3.78
C ARG A 187 5.72 33.35 -3.50
N TRP A 188 4.43 33.59 -3.23
CA TRP A 188 3.87 34.93 -3.00
C TRP A 188 3.59 35.24 -1.51
N CYS A 189 3.30 34.22 -0.67
CA CYS A 189 3.05 34.35 0.78
C CYS A 189 3.40 33.05 1.53
N TYR A 190 4.62 32.93 2.08
CA TYR A 190 5.16 31.65 2.56
C TYR A 190 4.37 30.97 3.69
N ILE A 191 3.95 31.70 4.73
CA ILE A 191 3.40 31.07 5.95
C ILE A 191 1.93 30.68 5.77
N ILE A 192 1.09 31.62 5.31
CA ILE A 192 -0.36 31.40 5.14
C ILE A 192 -0.61 30.36 4.05
N PHE A 193 0.15 30.45 2.95
CA PHE A 193 -0.05 29.52 1.85
C PHE A 193 0.51 28.13 2.18
N GLY A 194 1.61 28.06 2.93
CA GLY A 194 2.12 26.80 3.47
C GLY A 194 1.11 26.08 4.37
N SER A 195 0.41 26.81 5.25
CA SER A 195 -0.60 26.22 6.13
C SER A 195 -1.83 25.71 5.36
N ILE A 196 -2.31 26.47 4.37
CA ILE A 196 -3.40 26.04 3.47
C ILE A 196 -3.02 24.75 2.76
N CYS A 197 -1.79 24.66 2.27
CA CYS A 197 -1.27 23.47 1.59
C CYS A 197 -1.18 22.25 2.50
N PHE A 198 -0.69 22.43 3.73
CA PHE A 198 -0.65 21.36 4.71
C PHE A 198 -2.05 20.82 5.01
N ILE A 199 -3.04 21.72 5.17
CA ILE A 199 -4.45 21.33 5.38
C ILE A 199 -5.00 20.60 4.15
N ALA A 200 -4.70 21.06 2.93
CA ALA A 200 -5.18 20.44 1.70
C ALA A 200 -4.62 19.02 1.51
N VAL A 201 -3.30 18.85 1.70
CA VAL A 201 -2.64 17.54 1.64
C VAL A 201 -3.14 16.63 2.75
N GLY A 202 -3.33 17.13 3.96
CA GLY A 202 -3.90 16.37 5.08
C GLY A 202 -5.33 15.87 4.80
N LYS A 203 -6.17 16.71 4.20
CA LYS A 203 -7.53 16.31 3.77
C LYS A 203 -7.49 15.26 2.66
N LEU A 204 -6.63 15.44 1.66
CA LEU A 204 -6.46 14.47 0.59
C LEU A 204 -5.98 13.11 1.12
N LEU A 205 -5.05 13.13 2.08
CA LEU A 205 -4.59 11.94 2.79
C LEU A 205 -5.72 11.24 3.53
N MET A 206 -6.55 11.99 4.27
CA MET A 206 -7.69 11.42 4.98
C MET A 206 -8.65 10.71 4.01
N ILE A 207 -9.01 11.36 2.90
CA ILE A 207 -9.86 10.77 1.86
C ILE A 207 -9.22 9.50 1.28
N TYR A 208 -7.92 9.55 0.96
CA TYR A 208 -7.19 8.40 0.45
C TYR A 208 -7.24 7.21 1.41
N LEU A 209 -7.03 7.43 2.71
CA LEU A 209 -7.04 6.36 3.72
C LEU A 209 -8.44 5.77 3.91
N GLU A 210 -9.50 6.58 3.93
CA GLU A 210 -10.89 6.08 3.98
C GLU A 210 -11.22 5.25 2.74
N CYS A 211 -10.87 5.75 1.56
CA CYS A 211 -11.06 5.02 0.31
C CYS A 211 -10.24 3.73 0.28
N SER A 212 -9.00 3.74 0.79
CA SER A 212 -8.15 2.54 0.90
C SER A 212 -8.78 1.46 1.78
N ALA A 213 -9.43 1.85 2.88
CA ALA A 213 -10.21 0.93 3.71
C ALA A 213 -11.34 0.25 2.93
N ILE A 214 -12.09 1.03 2.15
CA ILE A 214 -13.19 0.53 1.31
C ILE A 214 -12.65 -0.39 0.20
N TRP A 215 -11.59 0.01 -0.48
CA TRP A 215 -10.98 -0.78 -1.56
C TRP A 215 -10.41 -2.11 -1.06
N ASN A 216 -9.69 -2.12 0.05
CA ASN A 216 -9.18 -3.36 0.64
C ASN A 216 -10.34 -4.28 1.07
N MET A 217 -11.41 -3.73 1.63
CA MET A 217 -12.61 -4.49 1.96
C MET A 217 -13.33 -5.02 0.70
N SER A 218 -13.25 -4.32 -0.44
CA SER A 218 -13.85 -4.79 -1.70
C SER A 218 -13.17 -6.05 -2.24
N ILE A 219 -11.85 -6.19 -2.05
CA ILE A 219 -11.13 -7.42 -2.38
C ILE A 219 -11.62 -8.57 -1.49
N VAL A 220 -11.77 -8.32 -0.19
CA VAL A 220 -12.30 -9.29 0.77
C VAL A 220 -13.72 -9.74 0.39
N VAL A 221 -14.61 -8.80 0.04
CA VAL A 221 -15.96 -9.10 -0.45
C VAL A 221 -15.91 -9.93 -1.74
N SER A 222 -15.00 -9.63 -2.66
CA SER A 222 -14.85 -10.42 -3.89
C SER A 222 -14.39 -11.85 -3.64
N VAL A 223 -13.46 -12.06 -2.70
CA VAL A 223 -12.97 -13.39 -2.37
C VAL A 223 -14.04 -14.21 -1.62
N LEU A 224 -14.72 -13.59 -0.64
CA LEU A 224 -15.63 -14.29 0.27
C LEU A 224 -17.05 -14.43 -0.28
N GLU A 225 -17.61 -13.37 -0.86
CA GLU A 225 -19.01 -13.33 -1.30
C GLU A 225 -19.16 -13.66 -2.79
N GLY A 226 -18.05 -13.76 -3.54
CA GLY A 226 -18.07 -13.99 -4.98
C GLY A 226 -18.70 -12.84 -5.77
N ILE A 227 -18.78 -11.64 -5.19
CA ILE A 227 -19.30 -10.43 -5.85
C ILE A 227 -18.12 -9.64 -6.41
N TYR A 228 -18.16 -9.26 -7.69
CA TYR A 228 -17.00 -8.69 -8.38
C TYR A 228 -17.22 -7.25 -8.87
N GLY A 229 -16.10 -6.57 -9.16
CA GLY A 229 -16.06 -5.23 -9.75
C GLY A 229 -16.80 -4.19 -8.93
N THR A 230 -17.72 -3.47 -9.58
CA THR A 230 -18.52 -2.41 -8.95
C THR A 230 -19.48 -2.95 -7.88
N GLY A 231 -19.94 -4.20 -8.01
CA GLY A 231 -20.75 -4.86 -6.99
C GLY A 231 -19.98 -5.04 -5.69
N ALA A 232 -18.71 -5.44 -5.78
CA ALA A 232 -17.82 -5.60 -4.63
C ALA A 232 -17.55 -4.26 -3.94
N LEU A 233 -17.34 -3.20 -4.73
CA LEU A 233 -17.18 -1.84 -4.20
C LEU A 233 -18.43 -1.38 -3.44
N LYS A 234 -19.63 -1.61 -4.00
CA LYS A 234 -20.89 -1.28 -3.31
C LYS A 234 -21.06 -2.08 -2.02
N GLY A 235 -20.75 -3.37 -2.04
CA GLY A 235 -20.76 -4.22 -0.84
C GLY A 235 -19.78 -3.73 0.23
N SER A 236 -18.55 -3.40 -0.17
CA SER A 236 -17.53 -2.87 0.74
C SER A 236 -17.90 -1.54 1.36
N TYR A 237 -18.55 -0.64 0.60
CA TYR A 237 -19.07 0.62 1.12
C TYR A 237 -20.17 0.37 2.16
N TYR A 238 -21.09 -0.56 1.88
CA TYR A 238 -22.14 -0.94 2.83
C TYR A 238 -21.55 -1.48 4.14
N PHE A 239 -20.58 -2.40 4.07
CA PHE A 239 -19.91 -2.95 5.26
C PHE A 239 -19.07 -1.90 6.01
N SER A 240 -18.49 -0.93 5.29
CA SER A 240 -17.67 0.13 5.89
C SER A 240 -18.50 1.25 6.52
N SER A 241 -19.76 1.43 6.10
CA SER A 241 -20.66 2.52 6.54
C SER A 241 -20.84 2.61 8.05
N GLY A 242 -20.85 1.46 8.74
CA GLY A 242 -20.99 1.39 10.19
C GLY A 242 -19.68 1.53 10.98
N ASN A 243 -18.51 1.59 10.30
CA ASN A 243 -17.20 1.50 10.94
C ASN A 243 -16.08 2.33 10.26
N HIS A 244 -16.44 3.44 9.61
CA HIS A 244 -15.50 4.30 8.88
C HIS A 244 -14.28 4.72 9.70
N LYS A 245 -14.50 5.18 10.95
CA LYS A 245 -13.41 5.65 11.82
C LYS A 245 -12.36 4.57 12.07
N ARG A 246 -12.78 3.33 12.31
CA ARG A 246 -11.86 2.23 12.58
C ARG A 246 -11.09 1.81 11.35
N GLY A 247 -11.74 1.76 10.18
CA GLY A 247 -11.08 1.53 8.90
C GLY A 247 -10.01 2.58 8.62
N LEU A 248 -10.34 3.86 8.83
CA LEU A 248 -9.38 4.96 8.73
C LEU A 248 -8.20 4.79 9.68
N VAL A 249 -8.45 4.49 10.97
CA VAL A 249 -7.37 4.31 11.96
C VAL A 249 -6.47 3.15 11.59
N MET A 250 -7.02 2.01 11.15
CA MET A 250 -6.22 0.86 10.67
C MET A 250 -5.31 1.28 9.51
N MET A 251 -5.88 1.93 8.49
CA MET A 251 -5.09 2.37 7.33
C MET A 251 -4.04 3.41 7.71
N LEU A 252 -4.34 4.31 8.65
CA LEU A 252 -3.40 5.31 9.15
C LEU A 252 -2.21 4.64 9.87
N VAL A 253 -2.46 3.66 10.73
CA VAL A 253 -1.39 2.93 11.44
C VAL A 253 -0.42 2.28 10.45
N PHE A 254 -0.94 1.53 9.47
CA PHE A 254 -0.10 0.89 8.45
C PHE A 254 0.63 1.91 7.58
N PHE A 255 -0.03 3.02 7.21
CA PHE A 255 0.57 4.08 6.42
C PHE A 255 1.74 4.75 7.15
N VAL A 256 1.54 5.15 8.41
CA VAL A 256 2.58 5.78 9.23
C VAL A 256 3.72 4.80 9.49
N PHE A 257 3.40 3.55 9.83
CA PHE A 257 4.41 2.52 10.07
C PHE A 257 5.31 2.28 8.86
N GLY A 258 4.71 2.08 7.67
CA GLY A 258 5.46 1.91 6.43
C GLY A 258 6.27 3.15 6.05
N GLY A 259 5.70 4.34 6.25
CA GLY A 259 6.40 5.61 6.02
C GLY A 259 7.64 5.77 6.91
N VAL A 260 7.52 5.52 8.21
CA VAL A 260 8.63 5.58 9.17
C VAL A 260 9.73 4.58 8.81
N LEU A 261 9.37 3.32 8.51
CA LEU A 261 10.35 2.31 8.11
C LEU A 261 11.13 2.70 6.86
N ARG A 262 10.43 3.24 5.85
CA ARG A 262 11.08 3.72 4.61
C ARG A 262 12.00 4.92 4.89
N LEU A 263 11.56 5.89 5.70
CA LEU A 263 12.37 7.04 6.07
C LEU A 263 13.64 6.64 6.84
N MET A 264 13.52 5.69 7.77
CA MET A 264 14.67 5.13 8.48
C MET A 264 15.65 4.45 7.51
N CYS A 265 15.16 3.69 6.53
CA CYS A 265 16.03 3.04 5.56
C CYS A 265 16.73 4.01 4.62
N ILE A 266 16.06 5.10 4.22
CA ILE A 266 16.70 6.18 3.47
C ILE A 266 17.78 6.85 4.33
N TYR A 267 17.48 7.14 5.61
CA TYR A 267 18.42 7.76 6.54
C TYR A 267 19.69 6.93 6.76
N PHE A 268 19.56 5.61 6.90
CA PHE A 268 20.69 4.68 7.03
C PHE A 268 21.32 4.25 5.70
N GLU A 269 20.92 4.87 4.58
CA GLU A 269 21.42 4.56 3.24
C GLU A 269 21.31 3.06 2.86
N CYS A 270 20.24 2.39 3.32
CA CYS A 270 20.03 0.96 3.12
C CYS A 270 20.07 0.55 1.64
N TYR A 271 19.76 1.47 0.73
CA TYR A 271 19.81 1.31 -0.72
C TYR A 271 21.22 1.06 -1.30
N LYS A 272 22.29 1.31 -0.52
CA LYS A 272 23.68 1.00 -0.93
C LYS A 272 24.05 -0.46 -0.65
N GLY A 273 23.58 -1.02 0.47
CA GLY A 273 23.93 -2.35 0.95
C GLY A 273 22.85 -3.42 0.76
N GLY A 274 21.60 -3.02 0.46
CA GLY A 274 20.46 -3.91 0.20
C GLY A 274 19.88 -4.62 1.44
N SER A 275 20.71 -4.95 2.43
CA SER A 275 20.30 -5.68 3.65
C SER A 275 19.23 -4.95 4.46
N GLY A 276 19.32 -3.62 4.58
CA GLY A 276 18.31 -2.84 5.29
C GLY A 276 16.96 -2.81 4.57
N ILE A 277 16.95 -2.84 3.23
CA ILE A 277 15.72 -2.91 2.43
C ILE A 277 15.07 -4.28 2.58
N PHE A 278 15.86 -5.34 2.64
CA PHE A 278 15.37 -6.69 2.92
C PHE A 278 14.62 -6.74 4.26
N ILE A 279 15.19 -6.15 5.31
CA ILE A 279 14.56 -6.07 6.63
C ILE A 279 13.30 -5.19 6.58
N GLN A 280 13.37 -4.02 5.92
CA GLN A 280 12.22 -3.12 5.76
C GLN A 280 11.02 -3.85 5.14
N ILE A 281 11.23 -4.53 4.02
CA ILE A 281 10.18 -5.24 3.31
C ILE A 281 9.73 -6.48 4.10
N GLY A 282 10.64 -7.17 4.78
CA GLY A 282 10.31 -8.35 5.59
C GLY A 282 9.44 -8.04 6.81
N ILE A 283 9.48 -6.79 7.30
CA ILE A 283 8.59 -6.33 8.37
C ILE A 283 7.25 -5.85 7.81
N LEU A 284 7.21 -5.38 6.56
CA LEU A 284 6.03 -4.80 5.94
C LEU A 284 5.12 -5.82 5.23
N THR A 285 5.67 -7.00 4.90
CA THR A 285 5.04 -8.05 4.07
C THR A 285 4.75 -9.29 4.89
#